data_AF-A0A534RMY3-F1
#
_entry.id   AF-A0A534RMY3-F1
#
_cell.length_a   1.000
_cell.length_b   1.000
_cell.length_c   1.000
_cell.angle_alpha   90.00
_cell.angle_beta   90.00
_cell.angle_gamma   90.00
#
_symmetry.space_group_name_H-M   'P 1'
#
loop_
_entity.id
_entity.type
_entity.pdbx_description
1 polymer ?
#
loop_
_entity_poly.entity_id
_entity_poly.type
_entity_poly.pdbx_seq_one_letter_code
_entity_poly.pdbx_strand_id
1 'polypeptide(L)'
;MSPSLRALVWFAAWTLVLAFVMVNHRVYFVLTGQRKIPVFAALILAAVSSGKSAITDPLAMIAVYARMVQSTVHLISISQGAVAIRAAFYTLQMLIMVLWAWRLLGA
;
A
#
# COMPACT_ATOMS: atom_id res chain seq x y z
N MET A 1 25.47 -8.03 27.20
CA MET A 1 24.53 -7.05 26.57
C MET A 1 23.19 -7.15 27.26
N SER A 2 22.53 -6.03 27.57
CA SER A 2 21.20 -6.06 28.21
C SER A 2 20.14 -6.68 27.26
N PRO A 3 19.10 -7.35 27.78
CA PRO A 3 18.04 -7.93 26.96
C PRO A 3 17.32 -6.91 26.06
N SER A 4 17.13 -5.68 26.55
CA SER A 4 16.53 -4.56 25.81
C SER A 4 17.38 -4.12 24.60
N LEU A 5 18.71 -4.06 24.76
CA LEU A 5 19.61 -3.69 23.66
C LEU A 5 19.58 -4.72 22.53
N ARG A 6 19.52 -6.02 22.88
CA ARG A 6 19.39 -7.09 21.87
C ARG A 6 18.06 -6.99 21.12
N ALA A 7 16.96 -6.72 21.82
CA ALA A 7 15.64 -6.58 21.21
C ALA A 7 15.61 -5.42 20.20
N LEU A 8 16.21 -4.27 20.55
CA LEU A 8 16.34 -3.13 19.64
C LEU A 8 17.18 -3.47 18.40
N VAL A 9 18.33 -4.12 18.58
CA VAL A 9 19.20 -4.54 17.47
C VAL A 9 18.46 -5.51 16.54
N TRP A 10 17.75 -6.50 17.09
CA TRP A 10 16.96 -7.43 16.28
C TRP A 10 15.83 -6.74 15.52
N PHE A 11 15.10 -5.82 16.16
CA PHE A 11 14.05 -5.06 15.49
C PHE A 11 14.60 -4.19 14.36
N ALA A 12 15.69 -3.44 14.62
CA ALA A 12 16.35 -2.61 13.61
C ALA A 12 16.88 -3.47 12.45
N ALA A 13 17.58 -4.57 12.75
CA ALA A 13 18.10 -5.50 11.75
C ALA A 13 16.97 -6.07 10.88
N TRP A 14 15.88 -6.52 11.50
CA TRP A 14 14.71 -7.04 10.79
C TRP A 14 14.08 -5.99 9.87
N THR A 15 13.97 -4.75 10.33
CA THR A 15 13.42 -3.64 9.55
C THR A 15 14.28 -3.35 8.31
N LEU A 16 15.60 -3.38 8.45
CA LEU A 16 16.54 -3.21 7.33
C LEU A 16 16.48 -4.38 6.34
N VAL A 17 16.34 -5.61 6.83
CA VAL A 17 16.13 -6.80 5.97
C VAL A 17 14.85 -6.65 5.16
N LEU A 18 13.74 -6.29 5.78
CA LEU A 18 12.47 -6.06 5.08
C LEU A 18 12.59 -4.94 4.03
N ALA A 19 13.25 -3.82 4.37
CA ALA A 19 13.48 -2.73 3.42
C ALA A 19 14.32 -3.19 2.22
N PHE A 20 15.42 -3.91 2.47
CA PHE A 20 16.26 -4.47 1.42
C PHE A 20 15.47 -5.42 0.52
N VAL A 21 14.71 -6.36 1.10
CA VAL A 21 13.86 -7.30 0.34
C VAL A 21 12.83 -6.55 -0.49
N MET A 22 12.10 -5.58 0.08
CA MET A 22 11.08 -4.81 -0.64
C MET A 22 11.67 -4.01 -1.80
N VAL A 23 12.82 -3.37 -1.61
CA VAL A 23 13.50 -2.58 -2.65
C VAL A 23 14.02 -3.48 -3.76
N ASN A 24 14.73 -4.56 -3.44
CA ASN A 24 15.24 -5.50 -4.44
C ASN A 24 14.10 -6.18 -5.21
N HIS A 25 13.03 -6.56 -4.52
CA HIS A 25 11.84 -7.12 -5.15
C HIS A 25 11.22 -6.10 -6.11
N ARG A 26 11.04 -4.83 -5.72
CA ARG A 26 10.56 -3.78 -6.64
C ARG A 26 11.47 -3.56 -7.83
N VAL A 27 12.78 -3.46 -7.59
CA VAL A 27 13.80 -3.23 -8.63
C VAL A 27 13.83 -4.40 -9.61
N TYR A 28 13.74 -5.64 -9.12
CA TYR A 28 13.65 -6.84 -9.95
C TYR A 28 12.50 -6.73 -10.95
N PHE A 29 11.26 -6.42 -10.52
CA PHE A 29 10.14 -6.32 -11.47
C PHE A 29 10.30 -5.19 -12.49
N VAL A 30 10.92 -4.07 -12.10
CA VAL A 30 11.20 -2.95 -13.01
C VAL A 30 12.23 -3.37 -14.05
N LEU A 31 13.32 -4.02 -13.65
CA LEU A 31 14.41 -4.43 -14.53
C LEU A 31 14.03 -5.63 -15.41
N THR A 32 13.22 -6.56 -14.92
CA THR A 32 12.76 -7.73 -15.70
C THR A 32 11.52 -7.44 -16.54
N GLY A 33 11.02 -6.19 -16.57
CA GLY A 33 9.84 -5.80 -17.35
C GLY A 33 8.54 -6.51 -16.96
N GLN A 34 8.52 -7.21 -15.82
CA GLN A 34 7.36 -7.94 -15.32
C GLN A 34 6.33 -6.91 -14.81
N ARG A 35 5.23 -6.74 -15.53
CA ARG A 35 4.18 -5.76 -15.19
C ARG A 35 3.44 -6.21 -13.94
N LYS A 36 3.86 -5.72 -12.77
CA LYS A 36 3.00 -5.71 -11.60
C LYS A 36 1.97 -4.59 -11.74
N ILE A 37 0.74 -4.95 -12.09
CA ILE A 37 -0.37 -4.02 -12.03
C ILE A 37 -0.66 -3.68 -10.55
N PRO A 38 -0.88 -2.40 -10.19
CA PRO A 38 -1.28 -2.04 -8.84
C PRO A 38 -2.57 -2.78 -8.46
N VAL A 39 -2.68 -3.24 -7.21
CA VAL A 39 -3.88 -3.93 -6.70
C VAL A 39 -5.14 -3.12 -6.95
N PHE A 40 -5.08 -1.80 -6.74
CA PHE A 40 -6.15 -0.88 -7.09
C PHE A 40 -6.60 -1.03 -8.56
N ALA A 41 -5.66 -1.00 -9.50
CA ALA A 41 -5.97 -1.12 -10.93
C ALA A 41 -6.52 -2.51 -11.26
N ALA A 42 -5.97 -3.57 -10.67
CA ALA A 42 -6.46 -4.93 -10.85
C ALA A 42 -7.92 -5.07 -10.42
N LEU A 43 -8.29 -4.51 -9.26
CA LEU A 43 -9.65 -4.57 -8.73
C LEU A 43 -10.65 -3.73 -9.56
N ILE A 44 -10.27 -2.52 -9.97
CA ILE A 44 -11.11 -1.69 -10.86
C ILE A 44 -11.32 -2.39 -12.21
N LEU A 45 -10.26 -2.93 -12.81
CA LEU A 45 -10.36 -3.64 -14.08
C LEU A 45 -11.24 -4.88 -13.96
N ALA A 46 -11.08 -5.66 -12.89
CA ALA A 46 -11.92 -6.83 -12.63
C ALA A 46 -13.40 -6.45 -12.46
N ALA A 47 -13.69 -5.35 -11.73
CA ALA A 47 -15.05 -4.87 -11.54
C ALA A 47 -15.67 -4.41 -12.86
N VAL A 48 -14.94 -3.62 -13.66
CA VAL A 48 -15.41 -3.11 -14.96
C VAL A 48 -15.60 -4.24 -15.96
N SER A 49 -14.63 -5.16 -16.08
CA SER A 49 -14.70 -6.28 -17.03
C SER A 49 -15.80 -7.28 -16.69
N SER A 50 -16.20 -7.35 -15.42
CA SER A 50 -17.26 -8.24 -14.94
C SER A 50 -18.63 -7.56 -14.86
N GLY A 51 -18.76 -6.29 -15.27
CA GLY A 51 -20.02 -5.53 -15.18
C GLY A 51 -20.45 -5.17 -13.74
N LYS A 52 -19.52 -5.24 -12.78
CA LYS A 52 -19.76 -5.04 -11.33
C LYS A 52 -19.17 -3.72 -10.82
N SER A 53 -19.06 -2.69 -11.67
CA SER A 53 -18.44 -1.40 -11.31
C SER A 53 -19.13 -0.71 -10.13
N ALA A 54 -20.43 -0.93 -9.95
CA ALA A 54 -21.21 -0.39 -8.83
C ALA A 54 -20.62 -0.73 -7.43
N ILE A 55 -19.84 -1.81 -7.31
CA ILE A 55 -19.12 -2.16 -6.08
C ILE A 55 -17.97 -1.18 -5.79
N THR A 56 -17.27 -0.74 -6.84
CA THR A 56 -16.08 0.11 -6.74
C THR A 56 -16.37 1.61 -6.87
N ASP A 57 -17.39 1.98 -7.65
CA ASP A 57 -17.67 3.37 -8.05
C ASP A 57 -17.80 4.35 -6.85
N PRO A 58 -18.51 4.03 -5.75
CA PRO A 58 -18.70 4.98 -4.66
C PRO A 58 -17.41 5.36 -3.90
N LEU A 59 -16.42 4.46 -3.86
CA LEU A 59 -15.19 4.64 -3.08
C LEU A 59 -13.98 4.93 -3.97
N ALA A 60 -14.11 4.85 -5.30
CA ALA A 60 -13.00 4.96 -6.23
C ALA A 60 -12.26 6.30 -6.10
N MET A 61 -13.00 7.41 -6.12
CA MET A 61 -12.39 8.73 -5.98
C MET A 61 -11.81 8.99 -4.59
N ILE A 62 -12.39 8.40 -3.54
CA ILE A 62 -11.85 8.50 -2.18
C ILE A 62 -10.47 7.81 -2.11
N ALA A 63 -10.32 6.62 -2.70
CA ALA A 63 -9.04 5.92 -2.75
C ALA A 63 -7.96 6.69 -3.52
N VAL A 64 -8.35 7.39 -4.61
CA VAL A 64 -7.46 8.27 -5.39
C VAL A 64 -7.05 9.49 -4.57
N TYR A 65 -7.99 10.21 -3.95
CA TYR A 65 -7.65 11.36 -3.11
C TYR A 65 -6.78 10.98 -1.92
N ALA A 66 -7.06 9.84 -1.27
CA ALA A 66 -6.19 9.31 -0.23
C ALA A 66 -4.76 9.08 -0.73
N ARG A 67 -4.59 8.63 -1.98
CA ARG A 67 -3.28 8.47 -2.63
C ARG A 67 -2.57 9.81 -2.79
N MET A 68 -3.28 10.79 -3.34
CA MET A 68 -2.71 12.11 -3.62
C MET A 68 -2.24 12.77 -2.33
N VAL A 69 -3.06 12.74 -1.28
CA VAL A 69 -2.67 13.30 0.03
C VAL A 69 -1.47 12.55 0.61
N GLN A 70 -1.47 11.22 0.60
CA GLN A 70 -0.37 10.41 1.10
C GLN A 70 0.96 10.74 0.39
N SER A 71 0.95 10.85 -0.95
CA SER A 71 2.15 11.18 -1.71
C SER A 71 2.61 12.61 -1.48
N THR A 72 1.69 13.58 -1.39
CA THR A 72 2.03 14.98 -1.14
C THR A 72 2.66 15.16 0.24
N VAL A 73 2.07 14.54 1.28
CA VAL A 73 2.66 14.54 2.63
C VAL A 73 4.02 13.84 2.62
N HIS A 74 4.24 12.86 1.74
CA HIS A 74 5.54 12.20 1.60
C HIS A 74 6.62 13.12 1.07
N LEU A 75 6.30 13.88 0.04
CA LEU A 75 7.23 14.79 -0.61
C LEU A 75 7.56 15.99 0.28
N ILE A 76 6.61 16.47 1.08
CA ILE A 76 6.78 17.70 1.87
C ILE A 76 7.49 17.45 3.22
N SER A 77 7.35 16.28 3.85
CA SER A 77 7.88 16.08 5.20
C SER A 77 8.19 14.64 5.57
N ILE A 78 9.24 14.43 6.36
CA ILE A 78 9.61 13.13 6.96
C ILE A 78 9.49 13.11 8.50
N SER A 79 8.83 14.12 9.09
CA SER A 79 8.62 14.18 10.54
C SER A 79 7.71 13.05 11.05
N GLN A 80 7.76 12.75 12.35
CA GLN A 80 6.92 11.69 12.93
C GLN A 80 5.42 11.92 12.71
N GLY A 81 4.94 13.16 12.83
CA GLY A 81 3.54 13.50 12.53
C GLY A 81 3.17 13.26 11.06
N ALA A 82 4.05 13.64 10.12
CA ALA A 82 3.83 13.37 8.70
C ALA A 82 3.82 11.87 8.37
N VAL A 83 4.67 11.08 9.04
CA VAL A 83 4.66 9.61 8.92
C VAL A 83 3.31 9.04 9.39
N ALA A 84 2.78 9.49 10.52
CA ALA A 84 1.49 9.05 11.05
C ALA A 84 0.33 9.38 10.08
N ILE A 85 0.30 10.59 9.53
CA ILE A 85 -0.71 10.99 8.52
C ILE A 85 -0.67 10.06 7.30
N ARG A 86 0.52 9.80 6.75
CA ARG A 86 0.67 8.88 5.61
C ARG A 86 0.21 7.46 5.94
N ALA A 87 0.51 6.98 7.14
CA ALA A 87 0.08 5.66 7.60
C ALA A 87 -1.45 5.57 7.67
N ALA A 88 -2.13 6.63 8.12
CA ALA A 88 -3.59 6.68 8.14
C ALA A 88 -4.20 6.61 6.73
N PHE A 89 -3.72 7.44 5.79
CA PHE A 89 -4.21 7.40 4.40
C PHE A 89 -3.89 6.10 3.69
N TYR A 90 -2.70 5.51 3.92
CA TYR A 90 -2.36 4.19 3.41
C TYR A 90 -3.30 3.10 3.96
N THR A 91 -3.62 3.16 5.26
CA THR A 91 -4.55 2.21 5.89
C THR A 91 -5.95 2.33 5.29
N LEU A 92 -6.45 3.55 5.08
CA LEU A 92 -7.72 3.79 4.39
C LEU A 92 -7.74 3.14 3.00
N GLN A 93 -6.66 3.27 2.22
CA GLN A 93 -6.55 2.61 0.91
C GLN A 93 -6.60 1.09 1.02
N MET A 94 -5.87 0.50 1.97
CA MET A 94 -5.88 -0.95 2.18
C MET A 94 -7.27 -1.47 2.56
N LEU A 95 -7.99 -0.75 3.43
CA LEU A 95 -9.35 -1.12 3.82
C LEU A 95 -10.32 -1.07 2.64
N ILE A 96 -10.25 -0.03 1.80
CA ILE A 96 -11.07 0.06 0.58
C ILE A 96 -10.76 -1.12 -0.36
N MET A 97 -9.49 -1.44 -0.59
CA MET A 97 -9.11 -2.55 -1.47
C MET A 97 -9.51 -3.92 -0.92
N VAL A 98 -9.41 -4.14 0.40
CA VAL A 98 -9.89 -5.38 1.04
C VAL A 98 -11.41 -5.50 0.95
N LEU A 99 -12.15 -4.41 1.19
CA LEU A 99 -13.60 -4.37 1.04
C LEU A 99 -14.02 -4.73 -0.39
N TRP A 100 -13.37 -4.15 -1.39
CA TRP A 100 -13.64 -4.45 -2.80
C TRP A 100 -13.32 -5.89 -3.15
N ALA A 101 -12.16 -6.40 -2.72
CA ALA A 101 -11.79 -7.79 -2.95
C ALA A 101 -12.83 -8.74 -2.37
N TRP A 102 -13.26 -8.51 -1.11
CA TRP A 102 -14.32 -9.30 -0.49
C TRP A 102 -15.61 -9.25 -1.31
N ARG A 103 -16.09 -8.05 -1.64
CA ARG A 103 -17.37 -7.88 -2.35
C ARG A 103 -17.36 -8.45 -3.76
N LEU A 104 -16.24 -8.35 -4.47
CA LEU A 104 -16.09 -8.91 -5.82
C LEU A 104 -15.99 -10.44 -5.81
N LEU A 105 -15.39 -11.04 -4.78
CA LEU A 105 -15.31 -12.48 -4.63
C LEU A 105 -16.65 -13.11 -4.23
N GLY A 106 -17.51 -12.36 -3.54
CA GLY A 106 -18.85 -12.81 -3.10
C GLY A 106 -20.01 -12.44 -4.03
N ALA A 107 -19.74 -11.76 -5.16
CA ALA A 107 -20.73 -11.31 -6.14
C ALA A 107 -20.62 -12.11 -7.44
#